data_AF-X1QC01-F1
#
_entry.id   AF-X1QC01-F1
#
_cell.length_a   1.000
_cell.length_b   1.000
_cell.length_c   1.000
_cell.angle_alpha   90.00
_cell.angle_beta   90.00
_cell.angle_gamma   90.00
#
_symmetry.space_group_name_H-M   'P 1'
#
loop_
_entity.id
_entity.type
_entity.pdbx_description
1 polymer ?
#
loop_
_entity_poly.entity_id
_entity_poly.type
_entity_poly.pdbx_seq_one_letter_code
_entity_poly.pdbx_strand_id
1 'polypeptide(L)'
;IIVTKTREFYQKIRPLMIALGNNMDPHQAFMVHRGVKTLSLRIEKAQENAMKIAAWLEQHPKIKWIKYPGLVSHPHHELAKIQMRGFGSMMSFEIKGGLKAGEKMMNSVKLALLAVSLGGVETLIQHPASMTHSGIPVEERLKAGITDGLVRLSVGIENVEDQIADLEQALRHV
;
A
#
# COMPACT_ATOMS: atom_id res chain seq x y z
N ILE A 1 14.85 -9.97 5.80
CA ILE A 1 16.23 -9.82 5.25
C ILE A 1 16.79 -8.53 5.83
N ILE A 2 17.97 -8.58 6.45
CA ILE A 2 18.64 -7.39 6.98
C ILE A 2 19.92 -7.19 6.18
N VAL A 3 20.11 -6.00 5.63
CA VAL A 3 21.34 -5.60 4.93
C VAL A 3 22.01 -4.52 5.76
N THR A 4 23.30 -4.71 6.07
CA THR A 4 24.06 -3.76 6.88
C THR A 4 25.03 -2.97 6.01
N LYS A 5 25.25 -1.69 6.35
CA LYS A 5 26.19 -0.83 5.62
C LYS A 5 27.66 -1.27 5.81
N THR A 6 28.03 -1.75 6.99
CA THR A 6 29.41 -2.13 7.32
C THR A 6 29.48 -3.54 7.87
N ARG A 7 30.65 -4.18 7.68
CA ARG A 7 30.95 -5.51 8.21
C ARG A 7 30.91 -5.55 9.75
N GLU A 8 31.31 -4.46 10.40
CA GLU A 8 31.27 -4.33 11.86
C GLU A 8 29.84 -4.44 12.39
N PHE A 9 28.86 -3.80 11.74
CA PHE A 9 27.45 -3.95 12.10
C PHE A 9 26.95 -5.37 11.86
N TYR A 10 27.32 -5.99 10.74
CA TYR A 10 26.99 -7.40 10.48
C TYR A 10 27.53 -8.32 11.59
N GLN A 11 28.77 -8.12 12.02
CA GLN A 11 29.39 -8.92 13.09
C GLN A 11 28.68 -8.78 14.44
N LYS A 12 28.02 -7.64 14.70
CA LYS A 12 27.19 -7.44 15.90
C LYS A 12 25.82 -8.13 15.77
N ILE A 13 25.20 -8.12 14.58
CA ILE A 13 23.84 -8.65 14.37
C ILE A 13 23.82 -10.16 14.20
N ARG A 14 24.81 -10.75 13.51
CA ARG A 14 24.83 -12.18 13.18
C ARG A 14 24.73 -13.10 14.41
N PRO A 15 25.48 -12.87 15.52
CA PRO A 15 25.38 -13.73 16.70
C PRO A 15 23.96 -13.73 17.30
N LEU A 16 23.29 -12.56 17.32
CA LEU A 16 21.90 -12.44 17.80
C LEU A 16 20.93 -13.24 16.90
N MET A 17 21.09 -13.16 15.58
CA MET A 17 20.26 -13.95 14.65
C MET A 17 20.43 -15.46 14.85
N ILE A 18 21.65 -15.92 15.12
CA ILE A 18 21.93 -17.34 15.41
C ILE A 18 21.32 -17.74 16.75
N ALA A 19 21.54 -16.94 17.80
CA ALA A 19 21.08 -17.25 19.15
C ALA A 19 19.54 -17.23 19.28
N LEU A 20 18.86 -16.31 18.58
CA LEU A 20 17.40 -16.17 18.63
C LEU A 20 16.67 -17.07 17.61
N GLY A 21 17.39 -17.70 16.67
CA GLY A 21 16.79 -18.61 15.69
C GLY A 21 15.87 -17.95 14.66
N ASN A 22 15.87 -16.62 14.52
CA ASN A 22 15.00 -15.86 13.59
C ASN A 22 15.47 -15.95 12.12
N ASN A 23 16.01 -17.09 11.71
CA ASN A 23 16.49 -17.33 10.35
C ASN A 23 15.35 -17.79 9.44
N MET A 24 15.36 -17.33 8.20
CA MET A 24 14.39 -17.76 7.18
C MET A 24 14.64 -19.22 6.80
N ASP A 25 13.59 -20.03 6.71
CA ASP A 25 13.74 -21.40 6.24
C ASP A 25 14.16 -21.45 4.76
N PRO A 26 14.86 -22.51 4.32
CA PRO A 26 15.38 -22.59 2.95
C PRO A 26 14.31 -22.54 1.86
N HIS A 27 13.09 -23.03 2.12
CA HIS A 27 12.02 -23.03 1.13
C HIS A 27 11.46 -21.63 0.93
N GLN A 28 11.20 -20.87 2.01
CA GLN A 28 10.81 -19.46 1.90
C GLN A 28 11.93 -18.63 1.24
N ALA A 29 13.19 -18.91 1.56
CA ALA A 29 14.32 -18.25 0.89
C ALA A 29 14.32 -18.52 -0.62
N PHE A 30 14.05 -19.76 -1.04
CA PHE A 30 13.88 -20.10 -2.46
C PHE A 30 12.71 -19.34 -3.10
N MET A 31 11.56 -19.25 -2.44
CA MET A 31 10.38 -18.54 -2.94
C MET A 31 10.62 -17.03 -3.08
N VAL A 32 11.30 -16.41 -2.10
CA VAL A 32 11.72 -15.01 -2.19
C VAL A 32 12.69 -14.82 -3.37
N HIS A 33 13.71 -15.68 -3.49
CA HIS A 33 14.67 -15.60 -4.57
C HIS A 33 14.01 -15.77 -5.95
N ARG A 34 13.01 -16.65 -6.07
CA ARG A 34 12.17 -16.78 -7.27
C ARG A 34 11.42 -15.47 -7.58
N GLY A 35 10.82 -14.84 -6.57
CA GLY A 35 10.08 -13.58 -6.72
C GLY A 35 10.95 -12.37 -7.07
N VAL A 36 12.19 -12.31 -6.57
CA VAL A 36 13.14 -11.21 -6.85
C VAL A 36 13.49 -11.11 -8.33
N LYS A 37 13.53 -12.24 -9.05
CA LYS A 37 13.84 -12.26 -10.50
C LYS A 37 12.87 -11.44 -11.35
N THR A 38 11.65 -11.21 -10.87
CA THR A 38 10.63 -10.42 -11.57
C THR A 38 10.34 -9.09 -10.88
N LEU A 39 11.13 -8.70 -9.87
CA LEU A 39 10.86 -7.52 -9.05
C LEU A 39 10.80 -6.24 -9.90
N SER A 40 11.76 -6.02 -10.80
CA SER A 40 11.78 -4.82 -11.65
C SER A 40 10.51 -4.70 -12.50
N LEU A 41 10.13 -5.77 -13.19
CA LEU A 41 8.93 -5.81 -14.04
C LEU A 41 7.65 -5.52 -13.23
N ARG A 42 7.53 -6.14 -12.05
CA ARG A 42 6.35 -5.95 -11.18
C ARG A 42 6.27 -4.53 -10.63
N ILE A 43 7.39 -3.97 -10.17
CA ILE A 43 7.42 -2.62 -9.61
C ILE A 43 7.16 -1.58 -10.70
N GLU A 44 7.74 -1.74 -11.90
CA GLU A 44 7.49 -0.83 -13.02
C GLU A 44 6.00 -0.81 -13.38
N LYS A 45 5.38 -1.98 -13.55
CA LYS A 45 3.95 -2.08 -13.87
C LYS A 45 3.05 -1.54 -12.77
N ALA A 46 3.31 -1.90 -11.52
CA ALA A 46 2.50 -1.42 -10.39
C ALA A 46 2.61 0.09 -10.19
N GLN A 47 3.79 0.70 -10.44
CA GLN A 47 3.97 2.15 -10.40
C GLN A 47 3.22 2.87 -11.51
N GLU A 48 3.24 2.33 -12.73
CA GLU A 48 2.47 2.86 -13.88
C GLU A 48 0.98 2.90 -13.54
N ASN A 49 0.45 1.78 -13.03
CA ASN A 49 -0.93 1.65 -12.61
C ASN A 49 -1.27 2.62 -11.45
N ALA A 50 -0.41 2.69 -10.44
CA ALA A 50 -0.63 3.55 -9.27
C ALA A 50 -0.68 5.04 -9.63
N MET A 51 0.14 5.50 -10.58
CA MET A 51 0.09 6.90 -11.03
C MET A 51 -1.25 7.22 -11.71
N LYS A 52 -1.74 6.33 -12.58
CA LYS A 52 -3.03 6.50 -13.27
C LYS A 52 -4.21 6.49 -12.29
N ILE A 53 -4.23 5.53 -11.36
CA ILE A 53 -5.26 5.44 -10.32
C ILE A 53 -5.22 6.68 -9.42
N ALA A 54 -4.04 7.13 -9.00
CA ALA A 54 -3.90 8.28 -8.13
C ALA A 54 -4.40 9.57 -8.80
N ALA A 55 -4.07 9.80 -10.06
CA ALA A 55 -4.55 10.95 -10.82
C ALA A 55 -6.08 10.93 -11.00
N TRP A 56 -6.66 9.75 -11.25
CA TRP A 56 -8.11 9.59 -11.33
C TRP A 56 -8.80 9.84 -9.97
N LEU A 57 -8.28 9.26 -8.88
CA LEU A 57 -8.80 9.46 -7.52
C LEU A 57 -8.70 10.92 -7.07
N GLU A 58 -7.62 11.63 -7.41
CA GLU A 58 -7.40 13.03 -7.05
C GLU A 58 -8.52 13.95 -7.58
N GLN A 59 -9.11 13.60 -8.73
CA GLN A 59 -10.18 14.36 -9.37
C GLN A 59 -11.58 13.89 -8.97
N HIS A 60 -11.71 12.78 -8.24
CA HIS A 60 -12.99 12.13 -8.02
C HIS A 60 -13.79 12.82 -6.88
N PRO A 61 -15.06 13.21 -7.10
CA PRO A 61 -15.81 14.06 -6.17
C PRO A 61 -16.11 13.41 -4.80
N LYS A 62 -16.10 12.07 -4.72
CA LYS A 62 -16.27 11.33 -3.45
C LYS A 62 -14.98 11.19 -2.64
N ILE A 63 -13.84 11.58 -3.20
CA ILE A 63 -12.55 11.56 -2.51
C ILE A 63 -12.32 12.93 -1.87
N LYS A 64 -11.94 12.94 -0.59
CA LYS A 64 -11.67 14.17 0.17
C LYS A 64 -10.22 14.60 0.00
N TRP A 65 -9.31 13.63 0.02
CA TRP A 65 -7.88 13.83 -0.23
C TRP A 65 -7.24 12.50 -0.62
N ILE A 66 -6.08 12.58 -1.27
CA ILE A 66 -5.21 11.44 -1.59
C ILE A 66 -3.77 11.76 -1.19
N LYS A 67 -3.04 10.73 -0.76
CA LYS A 67 -1.61 10.74 -0.46
C LYS A 67 -0.92 9.70 -1.31
N TYR A 68 -0.30 10.16 -2.38
CA TYR A 68 0.60 9.38 -3.23
C TYR A 68 1.80 10.25 -3.61
N PRO A 69 3.05 9.84 -3.34
CA PRO A 69 4.23 10.68 -3.59
C PRO A 69 4.42 11.10 -5.06
N GLY A 70 3.79 10.41 -6.01
CA GLY A 70 3.85 10.74 -7.43
C GLY A 70 2.96 11.91 -7.85
N LEU A 71 2.00 12.32 -7.03
CA LEU A 71 1.16 13.49 -7.33
C LEU A 71 1.92 14.78 -7.01
N VAL A 72 1.81 15.79 -7.88
CA VAL A 72 2.43 17.11 -7.69
C VAL A 72 1.85 17.82 -6.45
N SER A 73 0.60 17.52 -6.11
CA SER A 73 -0.07 18.03 -4.89
C SER A 73 0.51 17.47 -3.59
N HIS A 74 1.31 16.39 -3.65
CA HIS A 74 1.87 15.77 -2.46
C HIS A 74 3.00 16.64 -1.87
N PRO A 75 2.99 16.98 -0.57
CA PRO A 75 3.97 17.89 0.03
C PRO A 75 5.43 17.49 -0.14
N HIS A 76 5.70 16.19 -0.28
CA HIS A 76 7.04 15.64 -0.46
C HIS A 76 7.31 15.11 -1.87
N HIS A 77 6.56 15.55 -2.88
CA HIS A 77 6.76 15.11 -4.28
C HIS A 77 8.20 15.36 -4.77
N GLU A 78 8.73 16.57 -4.59
CA GLU A 78 10.09 16.92 -5.02
C GLU A 78 11.15 16.14 -4.24
N LEU A 79 10.96 15.93 -2.93
CA LEU A 79 11.87 15.08 -2.15
C LEU A 79 11.85 13.63 -2.66
N ALA A 80 10.67 13.09 -2.97
CA ALA A 80 10.53 11.75 -3.52
C ALA A 80 11.28 11.61 -4.86
N LYS A 81 11.21 12.61 -5.76
CA LYS A 81 11.96 12.63 -7.02
C LYS A 81 13.47 12.60 -6.82
N ILE A 82 13.97 13.26 -5.78
CA ILE A 82 15.41 13.31 -5.48
C ILE A 82 15.94 11.97 -4.94
N GLN A 83 15.19 11.33 -4.04
CA GLN A 83 15.69 10.17 -3.29
C GLN A 83 15.18 8.80 -3.78
N MET A 84 14.15 8.76 -4.63
CA MET A 84 13.52 7.53 -5.11
C MET A 84 13.68 7.39 -6.63
N ARG A 85 13.71 6.15 -7.14
CA ARG A 85 13.77 5.85 -8.58
C ARG A 85 12.39 5.71 -9.24
N GLY A 86 11.35 6.03 -8.48
CA GLY A 86 9.94 5.84 -8.80
C GLY A 86 9.12 5.99 -7.52
N PHE A 87 7.82 6.26 -7.64
CA PHE A 87 6.99 6.64 -6.49
C PHE A 87 6.37 5.46 -5.73
N GLY A 88 6.63 4.23 -6.17
CA GLY A 88 6.03 3.01 -5.62
C GLY A 88 4.56 2.82 -6.03
N SER A 89 3.90 1.84 -5.42
CA SER A 89 2.51 1.46 -5.75
C SER A 89 1.56 1.53 -4.54
N MET A 90 2.01 2.18 -3.47
CA MET A 90 1.23 2.37 -2.25
C MET A 90 0.63 3.75 -2.23
N MET A 91 -0.67 3.83 -1.94
CA MET A 91 -1.35 5.10 -1.71
C MET A 91 -2.39 4.97 -0.60
N SER A 92 -2.74 6.12 -0.04
CA SER A 92 -3.86 6.23 0.89
C SER A 92 -4.75 7.39 0.47
N PHE A 93 -6.06 7.25 0.63
CA PHE A 93 -7.02 8.32 0.34
C PHE A 93 -8.16 8.29 1.35
N GLU A 94 -8.82 9.42 1.57
CA GLU A 94 -10.00 9.49 2.42
C GLU A 94 -11.26 9.65 1.59
N ILE A 95 -12.22 8.76 1.83
CA ILE A 95 -13.53 8.81 1.19
C ILE A 95 -14.48 9.64 2.06
N LYS A 96 -15.29 10.47 1.42
CA LYS A 96 -16.34 11.24 2.09
C LYS A 96 -17.41 10.27 2.63
N GLY A 97 -17.97 10.57 3.79
CA GLY A 97 -19.01 9.74 4.44
C GLY A 97 -18.49 8.84 5.57
N GLY A 98 -17.18 8.84 5.85
CA GLY A 98 -16.58 8.21 7.03
C GLY A 98 -16.75 6.69 7.08
N LEU A 99 -16.95 6.15 8.28
CA LEU A 99 -16.87 4.71 8.54
C LEU A 99 -17.80 3.88 7.64
N LYS A 100 -19.07 4.30 7.53
CA LYS A 100 -20.09 3.61 6.73
C LYS A 100 -19.75 3.63 5.23
N ALA A 101 -19.17 4.73 4.75
CA ALA A 101 -18.70 4.85 3.37
C ALA A 101 -17.54 3.89 3.10
N GLY A 102 -16.57 3.84 4.01
CA GLY A 102 -15.45 2.90 3.94
C GLY A 102 -15.92 1.44 3.91
N GLU A 103 -16.81 1.05 4.83
CA GLU A 103 -17.39 -0.30 4.86
C GLU A 103 -18.12 -0.68 3.57
N LYS A 104 -18.95 0.23 3.04
CA LYS A 104 -19.65 -0.01 1.77
C LYS A 104 -18.68 -0.20 0.61
N MET A 105 -17.62 0.62 0.53
CA MET A 105 -16.62 0.44 -0.51
C MET A 105 -15.96 -0.93 -0.41
N MET A 106 -15.51 -1.33 0.78
CA MET A 106 -14.83 -2.62 1.00
C MET A 106 -15.71 -3.80 0.60
N ASN A 107 -17.02 -3.70 0.82
CA ASN A 107 -17.99 -4.75 0.45
C ASN A 107 -18.41 -4.71 -1.02
N SER A 108 -18.05 -3.65 -1.77
CA SER A 108 -18.50 -3.46 -3.14
C SER A 108 -17.43 -3.79 -4.20
N VAL A 109 -16.14 -3.73 -3.84
CA VAL A 109 -15.06 -4.11 -4.76
C VAL A 109 -15.15 -5.58 -5.18
N LYS A 110 -14.75 -5.88 -6.41
CA LYS A 110 -14.84 -7.21 -7.04
C LYS A 110 -13.48 -7.71 -7.53
N LEU A 111 -12.57 -6.80 -7.83
CA LEU A 111 -11.21 -7.10 -8.27
C LEU A 111 -10.23 -6.92 -7.11
N ALA A 112 -10.27 -5.75 -6.45
CA ALA A 112 -9.41 -5.50 -5.30
C ALA A 112 -9.76 -6.44 -4.15
N LEU A 113 -8.76 -7.15 -3.62
CA LEU A 113 -8.96 -8.08 -2.51
C LEU A 113 -8.94 -7.33 -1.17
N LEU A 114 -9.94 -7.60 -0.35
CA LEU A 114 -10.01 -7.11 1.01
C LEU A 114 -9.06 -7.92 1.90
N ALA A 115 -7.80 -7.49 2.00
CA ALA A 115 -6.79 -8.22 2.75
C ALA A 115 -5.77 -7.32 3.44
N VAL A 116 -5.19 -7.86 4.50
CA VAL A 116 -3.99 -7.33 5.13
C VAL A 116 -2.76 -7.77 4.32
N SER A 117 -1.66 -7.02 4.39
CA SER A 117 -0.44 -7.10 3.53
C SER A 117 -0.43 -6.11 2.37
N LEU A 118 0.63 -6.15 1.56
CA LEU A 118 0.94 -5.25 0.44
C LEU A 118 2.05 -5.79 -0.46
N GLY A 119 2.21 -5.23 -1.66
CA GLY A 119 3.33 -5.50 -2.56
C GLY A 119 3.26 -6.81 -3.35
N GLY A 120 2.09 -7.48 -3.30
CA GLY A 120 1.75 -8.62 -4.16
C GLY A 120 1.57 -8.23 -5.63
N VAL A 121 1.22 -9.20 -6.46
CA VAL A 121 0.84 -8.96 -7.86
C VAL A 121 -0.62 -8.53 -7.96
N GLU A 122 -1.41 -8.95 -6.99
CA GLU A 122 -2.80 -8.62 -6.76
C GLU A 122 -2.97 -7.25 -6.08
N THR A 123 -4.02 -6.54 -6.45
CA THR A 123 -4.43 -5.31 -5.80
C THR A 123 -5.10 -5.61 -4.48
N LEU A 124 -4.59 -5.02 -3.40
CA LEU A 124 -5.15 -5.14 -2.06
C LEU A 124 -5.71 -3.81 -1.58
N ILE A 125 -6.91 -3.84 -1.03
CA ILE A 125 -7.57 -2.68 -0.43
C ILE A 125 -7.89 -2.97 1.03
N GLN A 126 -7.75 -1.97 1.88
CA GLN A 126 -8.17 -2.07 3.27
C GLN A 126 -8.70 -0.74 3.79
N HIS A 127 -9.58 -0.83 4.78
CA HIS A 127 -10.11 0.28 5.55
C HIS A 127 -9.63 0.18 7.00
N PRO A 128 -8.55 0.89 7.41
CA PRO A 128 -7.92 0.69 8.71
C PRO A 128 -8.88 0.85 9.89
N ALA A 129 -9.81 1.81 9.83
CA ALA A 129 -10.73 2.10 10.92
C ALA A 129 -11.72 0.95 11.24
N SER A 130 -12.12 0.14 10.24
CA SER A 130 -12.98 -1.04 10.46
C SER A 130 -12.22 -2.37 10.44
N MET A 131 -10.92 -2.37 10.10
CA MET A 131 -10.11 -3.59 9.96
C MET A 131 -8.91 -3.57 10.91
N THR A 132 -7.74 -3.17 10.41
CA THR A 132 -6.44 -3.36 11.09
C THR A 132 -6.26 -2.52 12.35
N HIS A 133 -7.03 -1.43 12.49
CA HIS A 133 -6.95 -0.48 13.60
C HIS A 133 -8.31 -0.33 14.31
N SER A 134 -9.24 -1.27 14.13
CA SER A 134 -10.57 -1.22 14.75
C SER A 134 -10.52 -1.24 16.29
N GLY A 135 -9.54 -1.94 16.87
CA GLY A 135 -9.34 -2.01 18.32
C GLY A 135 -8.61 -0.82 18.94
N ILE A 136 -8.15 0.15 18.16
CA ILE A 136 -7.48 1.35 18.66
C ILE A 136 -8.53 2.43 18.99
N PRO A 137 -8.46 3.07 20.17
CA PRO A 137 -9.38 4.16 20.52
C PRO A 137 -9.42 5.25 19.46
N VAL A 138 -10.62 5.79 19.18
CA VAL A 138 -10.85 6.75 18.10
C VAL A 138 -9.91 7.95 18.19
N GLU A 139 -9.72 8.52 19.38
CA GLU A 139 -8.83 9.66 19.60
C GLU A 139 -7.38 9.36 19.20
N GLU A 140 -6.87 8.16 19.52
CA GLU A 140 -5.51 7.76 19.17
C GLU A 140 -5.36 7.51 17.66
N ARG A 141 -6.40 6.95 17.00
CA ARG A 141 -6.41 6.81 15.54
C ARG A 141 -6.35 8.17 14.86
N LEU A 142 -7.16 9.12 15.32
CA LEU A 142 -7.20 10.47 14.76
C LEU A 142 -5.87 11.21 14.97
N LYS A 143 -5.23 11.07 16.14
CA LYS A 143 -3.87 11.60 16.38
C LYS A 143 -2.84 11.03 15.42
N ALA A 144 -2.96 9.75 15.05
CA ALA A 144 -2.12 9.09 14.05
C ALA A 144 -2.51 9.42 12.59
N GLY A 145 -3.53 10.27 12.36
CA GLY A 145 -4.04 10.60 11.03
C GLY A 145 -4.84 9.47 10.36
N ILE A 146 -5.30 8.49 11.15
CA ILE A 146 -6.15 7.39 10.72
C ILE A 146 -7.60 7.81 10.92
N THR A 147 -8.19 8.38 9.87
CA THR A 147 -9.59 8.81 9.87
C THR A 147 -10.53 7.66 9.56
N ASP A 148 -11.80 7.81 9.94
CA ASP A 148 -12.84 6.81 9.67
C ASP A 148 -13.18 6.64 8.19
N GLY A 149 -12.69 7.50 7.29
CA GLY A 149 -12.83 7.34 5.84
C GLY A 149 -11.54 6.89 5.15
N LEU A 150 -10.48 6.62 5.91
CA LEU A 150 -9.17 6.29 5.35
C LEU A 150 -9.19 4.94 4.65
N VAL A 151 -8.76 4.90 3.40
CA VAL A 151 -8.51 3.68 2.64
C VAL A 151 -7.04 3.62 2.26
N ARG A 152 -6.45 2.43 2.40
CA ARG A 152 -5.11 2.12 1.88
C ARG A 152 -5.26 1.18 0.70
N LEU A 153 -4.58 1.51 -0.39
CA LEU A 153 -4.53 0.69 -1.60
C LEU A 153 -3.08 0.29 -1.88
N SER A 154 -2.85 -1.01 -2.00
CA SER A 154 -1.64 -1.60 -2.56
C SER A 154 -1.95 -1.98 -4.00
N VAL A 155 -1.50 -1.18 -4.96
CA VAL A 155 -1.81 -1.40 -6.38
C VAL A 155 -0.97 -2.55 -6.92
N GLY A 156 -1.66 -3.52 -7.52
CA GLY A 156 -1.08 -4.67 -8.21
C GLY A 156 -0.74 -4.38 -9.67
N ILE A 157 -0.53 -5.45 -10.43
CA ILE A 157 -0.09 -5.41 -11.83
C ILE A 157 -1.20 -5.78 -12.83
N GLU A 158 -2.45 -5.78 -12.40
CA GLU A 158 -3.60 -6.01 -13.27
C GLU A 158 -3.72 -4.93 -14.38
N ASN A 159 -4.67 -5.13 -15.30
CA ASN A 159 -5.05 -4.06 -16.21
C ASN A 159 -5.59 -2.86 -15.40
N VAL A 160 -5.10 -1.66 -15.70
CA VAL A 160 -5.40 -0.46 -14.89
C VAL A 160 -6.82 0.06 -15.11
N GLU A 161 -7.36 -0.14 -16.31
CA GLU A 161 -8.73 0.21 -16.64
C GLU A 161 -9.72 -0.66 -15.84
N ASP A 162 -9.41 -1.95 -15.65
CA ASP A 162 -10.19 -2.85 -14.78
C ASP A 162 -10.11 -2.44 -13.31
N GLN A 163 -8.91 -2.05 -12.82
CA GLN A 163 -8.74 -1.54 -11.46
C GLN A 163 -9.56 -0.26 -11.23
N ILE A 164 -9.50 0.69 -12.17
CA ILE A 164 -10.28 1.93 -12.09
C ILE A 164 -11.78 1.63 -12.16
N ALA A 165 -12.22 0.75 -13.07
CA ALA A 165 -13.63 0.38 -13.18
C ALA A 165 -14.16 -0.27 -11.90
N ASP A 166 -13.35 -1.11 -11.23
CA ASP A 166 -13.73 -1.71 -9.95
C ASP A 166 -13.85 -0.68 -8.82
N LEU A 167 -12.91 0.26 -8.74
CA LEU A 167 -12.99 1.35 -7.77
C LEU A 167 -14.16 2.30 -8.06
N GLU A 168 -14.40 2.61 -9.34
CA GLU A 168 -15.50 3.48 -9.75
C GLU A 168 -16.86 2.88 -9.40
N GLN A 169 -17.09 1.61 -9.74
CA GLN A 169 -18.35 0.95 -9.41
C GLN A 169 -18.53 0.84 -7.89
N ALA A 170 -17.48 0.54 -7.12
CA ALA A 170 -17.54 0.51 -5.67
C ALA A 170 -17.89 1.89 -5.08
N LEU A 171 -17.29 2.96 -5.61
CA LEU A 171 -17.58 4.33 -5.18
C LEU A 171 -19.01 4.76 -5.48
N ARG A 172 -19.73 4.18 -6.46
CA ARG A 172 -21.15 4.50 -6.71
C ARG A 172 -22.06 4.13 -5.54
N HIS A 173 -21.70 3.12 -4.74
CA HIS A 173 -22.46 2.67 -3.57
C HIS A 173 -22.23 3.52 -2.31
N VAL A 174 -21.23 4.40 -2.34
CA VAL A 174 -20.77 5.21 -1.21
C VAL A 174 -21.50 6.54 -1.09
#